data_AF-A0A965PEJ4-F1
#
_entry.id   AF-A0A965PEJ4-F1
#
_cell.length_a   1.000
_cell.length_b   1.000
_cell.length_c   1.000
_cell.angle_alpha   90.00
_cell.angle_beta   90.00
_cell.angle_gamma   90.00
#
_symmetry.space_group_name_H-M   'P 1'
#
loop_
_entity.id
_entity.type
_entity.pdbx_description
1 polymer ?
#
loop_
_entity_poly.entity_id
_entity_poly.type
_entity_poly.pdbx_seq_one_letter_code
_entity_poly.pdbx_strand_id
1 'polypeptide(L)'
;QGTINNPYYTLVYWRLRRIQDAGNGINVEDIPFRFQEALIAGLAYKLSMKVQGGLERMQTLKAQYDEAWDLAASEDREKAPIRFVPRQSFLGVNF
;
A
#
# COMPACT_ATOMS: atom_id res chain seq x y z
N GLN A 1 -8.14 21.01 -22.56
CA GLN A 1 -7.15 21.94 -23.14
C GLN A 1 -7.28 23.25 -22.37
N GLY A 2 -6.19 23.82 -21.85
CA GLY A 2 -6.22 25.04 -21.03
C GLY A 2 -6.63 26.28 -21.84
N THR A 3 -7.11 27.33 -21.16
CA THR A 3 -7.52 28.59 -21.79
C THR A 3 -6.34 29.35 -22.42
N ILE A 4 -6.59 30.27 -23.35
CA ILE A 4 -5.55 31.03 -24.09
C ILE A 4 -4.49 31.69 -23.17
N ASN A 5 -4.88 32.13 -21.97
CA ASN A 5 -3.98 32.76 -21.00
C ASN A 5 -3.19 31.77 -20.12
N ASN A 6 -3.61 30.50 -20.07
CA ASN A 6 -2.91 29.44 -19.37
C ASN A 6 -3.14 28.10 -20.12
N PRO A 7 -2.33 27.82 -21.16
CA PRO A 7 -2.58 26.74 -22.11
C PRO A 7 -2.34 25.34 -21.53
N TYR A 8 -1.79 25.23 -20.32
CA TYR A 8 -1.41 23.96 -19.68
C TYR A 8 -2.18 23.73 -18.38
N TYR A 9 -2.62 22.49 -18.14
CA TYR A 9 -3.10 22.08 -16.83
C TYR A 9 -1.91 21.76 -15.94
N THR A 10 -1.76 22.49 -14.85
CA THR A 10 -0.77 22.18 -13.82
C THR A 10 -1.40 21.27 -12.78
N LEU A 11 -0.93 20.02 -12.70
CA LEU A 11 -1.26 19.15 -11.57
C LEU A 11 -0.36 19.51 -10.38
N VAL A 12 -0.93 20.20 -9.39
CA VAL A 12 -0.28 20.42 -8.10
C VAL A 12 -0.75 19.32 -7.16
N TYR A 13 0.14 18.43 -6.75
CA TYR A 13 -0.16 17.39 -5.78
C TYR A 13 0.81 17.49 -4.60
N TRP A 14 0.27 17.35 -3.40
CA TRP A 14 1.05 17.21 -2.18
C TRP A 14 1.14 15.73 -1.86
N ARG A 15 2.36 15.20 -1.78
CA ARG A 15 2.58 13.85 -1.24
C ARG A 15 3.39 13.93 0.04
N LEU A 16 2.99 13.14 1.03
CA LEU A 16 3.87 12.76 2.11
C LEU A 16 4.97 11.87 1.53
N ARG A 17 6.21 12.33 1.56
CA ARG A 17 7.41 11.50 1.34
C ARG A 17 8.25 11.57 2.61
N ARG A 18 8.65 10.42 3.16
CA ARG A 18 9.67 10.38 4.21
C ARG A 18 11.03 10.02 3.62
N ILE A 19 12.04 10.71 4.17
CA ILE A 19 13.50 10.63 4.06
C ILE A 19 14.15 10.99 2.70
N GLN A 20 15.12 11.91 2.80
CA GLN A 20 16.26 12.02 1.91
C GLN A 20 17.47 11.63 2.77
N ASP A 21 18.28 10.72 2.25
CA ASP A 21 19.51 10.19 2.85
C ASP A 21 19.32 9.05 3.88
N ALA A 22 19.82 7.87 3.50
CA ALA A 22 19.84 6.66 4.32
C ALA A 22 20.99 6.63 5.35
N GLY A 23 21.93 7.59 5.35
CA GLY A 23 22.83 7.93 6.47
C GLY A 23 23.39 6.77 7.34
N ASN A 24 23.70 7.08 8.61
CA ASN A 24 24.56 6.28 9.51
C ASN A 24 23.86 5.09 10.21
N GLY A 25 22.99 4.34 9.52
CA GLY A 25 22.38 3.11 10.06
C GLY A 25 21.24 3.30 11.07
N ILE A 26 20.71 4.51 11.21
CA ILE A 26 19.52 4.85 12.04
C ILE A 26 18.28 5.06 11.17
N ASN A 27 18.45 5.11 9.85
CA ASN A 27 17.36 5.39 8.93
C ASN A 27 16.61 4.10 8.59
N VAL A 28 15.30 4.16 8.81
CA VAL A 28 14.35 3.09 8.47
C VAL A 28 14.32 2.92 6.94
N GLU A 29 14.15 1.68 6.50
CA GLU A 29 14.01 1.31 5.09
C GLU A 29 12.90 2.10 4.37
N ASP A 30 13.12 2.34 3.08
CA ASP A 30 12.28 3.18 2.23
C ASP A 30 11.03 2.42 1.75
N ILE A 31 10.20 2.00 2.71
CA ILE A 31 8.91 1.34 2.50
C ILE A 31 7.78 2.10 3.17
N PRO A 32 6.53 1.95 2.70
CA PRO A 32 5.39 2.49 3.42
C PRO A 32 5.33 1.91 4.83
N PHE A 33 5.17 2.76 5.85
CA PHE A 33 5.18 2.37 7.27
C PHE A 33 4.25 1.19 7.59
N ARG A 34 3.13 1.08 6.88
CA ARG A 34 2.18 -0.04 6.99
C ARG A 34 2.80 -1.42 6.72
N PHE A 35 3.80 -1.50 5.84
CA PHE A 35 4.48 -2.75 5.50
C PHE A 35 5.70 -3.03 6.37
N GLN A 36 6.04 -2.14 7.31
CA GLN A 36 7.22 -2.27 8.17
C GLN A 36 7.17 -3.54 9.02
N GLU A 37 6.04 -3.79 9.68
CA GLU A 37 5.85 -4.98 10.51
C GLU A 37 5.88 -6.27 9.68
N ALA A 38 5.25 -6.26 8.50
CA ALA A 38 5.28 -7.41 7.58
C ALA A 38 6.71 -7.70 7.07
N LEU A 39 7.52 -6.67 6.82
CA LEU A 39 8.91 -6.84 6.42
C LEU A 39 9.75 -7.47 7.56
N ILE A 40 9.63 -6.93 8.77
CA ILE A 40 10.36 -7.42 9.95
C ILE A 40 9.99 -8.88 10.25
N ALA A 41 8.69 -9.21 10.28
CA ALA A 41 8.21 -10.56 10.53
C ALA A 41 8.65 -11.54 9.43
N GLY A 42 8.61 -11.13 8.16
CA GLY A 42 9.08 -11.95 7.04
C GLY A 42 10.59 -12.21 7.07
N LEU A 43 11.39 -11.22 7.49
CA LEU A 43 12.83 -11.39 7.70
C LEU A 43 13.11 -12.33 8.88
N ALA A 44 12.40 -12.18 10.00
CA ALA A 44 12.52 -13.06 11.15
C ALA A 44 12.17 -14.51 10.79
N TYR A 45 11.11 -14.73 10.02
CA TYR A 45 10.75 -16.05 9.49
C TYR A 45 11.87 -16.65 8.64
N LYS A 46 12.42 -15.89 7.67
CA LYS A 46 13.55 -16.36 6.84
C LYS A 46 14.83 -16.60 7.65
N LEU A 47 15.07 -15.82 8.70
CA LEU A 47 16.20 -15.99 9.60
C LEU A 47 16.06 -17.27 10.43
N SER A 48 14.83 -17.58 10.87
CA SER A 48 14.54 -18.78 11.67
C SER A 48 14.91 -20.09 10.96
N MET A 49 14.88 -20.12 9.62
CA MET A 49 15.32 -21.25 8.80
C MET A 49 16.84 -21.46 8.81
N LYS A 50 17.62 -20.43 9.13
CA LYS A 50 19.09 -20.43 9.07
C LYS A 50 19.74 -20.47 10.46
N VAL A 51 19.01 -20.07 11.50
CA VAL A 51 19.51 -19.97 12.87
C VAL A 51 19.21 -21.25 13.64
N GLN A 52 20.22 -21.77 14.34
CA GLN A 52 20.09 -22.91 15.24
C GLN A 52 19.10 -22.58 16.37
N GLY A 53 18.09 -23.43 16.58
CA GLY A 53 17.00 -23.18 17.54
C GLY A 53 15.87 -22.28 17.04
N GLY A 54 15.92 -21.80 15.78
CA GLY A 54 14.87 -20.98 15.17
C GLY A 54 13.62 -21.77 14.74
N LEU A 55 13.76 -23.09 14.53
CA LEU A 55 12.70 -23.93 13.95
C LEU A 55 11.42 -23.97 14.79
N GLU A 56 11.55 -23.96 16.12
CA GLU A 56 10.41 -23.97 17.05
C GLU A 56 9.55 -22.70 16.92
N ARG A 57 10.19 -21.57 16.61
CA ARG A 57 9.54 -20.26 16.46
C ARG A 57 9.05 -20.00 15.04
N MET A 58 9.47 -20.82 14.08
CA MET A 58 9.17 -20.65 12.66
C MET A 58 7.67 -20.59 12.38
N GLN A 59 6.87 -21.45 13.03
CA GLN A 59 5.41 -21.47 12.84
C GLN A 59 4.76 -20.18 13.33
N THR A 60 5.15 -19.69 14.51
CA THR A 60 4.66 -18.43 15.08
C THR A 60 5.06 -17.24 14.22
N LEU A 61 6.32 -17.18 13.77
CA LEU A 61 6.83 -16.10 12.92
C LEU A 61 6.12 -16.05 11.56
N LYS A 62 5.77 -17.22 11.01
CA LYS A 62 4.96 -17.29 9.80
C LYS A 62 3.55 -16.73 10.02
N ALA A 63 2.88 -17.14 11.09
CA ALA A 63 1.53 -16.64 11.40
C ALA A 63 1.52 -15.11 11.61
N GLN A 64 2.52 -14.57 12.31
CA GLN A 64 2.69 -13.13 12.49
C GLN A 64 2.92 -12.39 11.17
N TYR A 65 3.70 -12.98 10.26
CA TYR A 65 3.89 -12.42 8.92
C TYR A 65 2.59 -12.39 8.12
N ASP A 66 1.85 -13.49 8.08
CA ASP A 66 0.61 -13.62 7.31
C ASP A 66 -0.44 -12.59 7.81
N GLU A 67 -0.58 -12.43 9.14
CA GLU A 67 -1.48 -11.44 9.75
C GLU A 67 -1.07 -9.99 9.43
N ALA A 68 0.22 -9.66 9.59
CA ALA A 68 0.72 -8.31 9.32
C ALA A 68 0.59 -7.94 7.83
N TRP A 69 0.77 -8.92 6.93
CA TRP A 69 0.57 -8.74 5.51
C TRP A 69 -0.89 -8.46 5.16
N ASP A 70 -1.82 -9.24 5.70
CA ASP A 70 -3.25 -9.07 5.44
C ASP A 70 -3.77 -7.72 5.97
N LEU A 71 -3.31 -7.29 7.14
CA LEU A 71 -3.64 -5.97 7.69
C LEU A 71 -3.12 -4.85 6.78
N ALA A 72 -1.84 -4.92 6.37
CA ALA A 72 -1.25 -3.90 5.51
C ALA A 72 -1.88 -3.85 4.10
N ALA A 73 -2.24 -5.00 3.54
CA ALA A 73 -2.83 -5.12 2.21
C ALA A 73 -4.32 -4.75 2.18
N SER A 74 -5.06 -5.05 3.26
CA SER A 74 -6.50 -4.76 3.34
C SER A 74 -6.82 -3.28 3.55
N GLU A 75 -5.90 -2.50 4.11
CA GLU A 75 -6.08 -1.07 4.32
C GLU A 75 -6.15 -0.28 3.00
N ASP A 76 -5.49 -0.76 1.94
CA ASP A 76 -5.53 -0.15 0.60
C ASP A 76 -6.81 -0.52 -0.18
N ARG A 77 -7.65 -1.41 0.36
CA ARG A 77 -8.91 -1.79 -0.25
C ARG A 77 -9.93 -0.67 -0.04
N GLU A 78 -10.35 -0.06 -1.14
CA GLU A 78 -11.46 0.89 -1.15
C GLU A 78 -12.70 0.22 -0.53
N LYS A 79 -13.11 0.65 0.67
CA LYS A 79 -14.36 0.24 1.34
C LYS A 79 -15.59 0.99 0.80
N ALA A 80 -15.49 1.63 -0.36
CA ALA A 80 -16.62 2.28 -0.98
C ALA A 80 -17.51 1.23 -1.67
N PRO A 81 -18.83 1.25 -1.46
CA PRO A 81 -19.73 0.40 -2.24
C PRO A 81 -19.65 0.85 -3.71
N ILE A 82 -19.09 -0.01 -4.57
CA ILE A 82 -19.07 0.24 -6.01
C ILE A 82 -20.49 0.05 -6.53
N ARG A 83 -21.20 1.17 -6.76
CA ARG A 83 -22.55 1.17 -7.29
C ARG A 83 -22.51 1.39 -8.80
N PHE A 84 -22.54 0.29 -9.56
CA PHE A 84 -22.78 0.35 -11.00
C PHE A 84 -24.26 0.64 -11.24
N VAL A 85 -24.61 1.90 -11.50
CA VAL A 85 -25.94 2.26 -11.98
C VAL A 85 -25.91 2.37 -13.50
N PRO A 86 -26.74 1.63 -14.25
CA PRO A 86 -26.89 1.86 -15.68
C PRO A 86 -27.40 3.28 -15.90
N ARG A 87 -26.66 4.10 -16.66
CA ARG A 87 -27.19 5.37 -17.17
C ARG A 87 -28.32 5.04 -18.13
N GLN A 88 -29.55 5.44 -17.80
CA GLN A 88 -30.64 5.45 -18.76
C GLN A 88 -30.27 6.49 -19.84
N SER A 89 -29.74 6.03 -20.97
CA SER A 89 -29.73 6.82 -22.19
C SER A 89 -31.20 7.11 -22.53
N PHE A 90 -31.56 8.39 -22.38
CA PHE A 90 -32.85 8.98 -22.70
C PHE A 90 -33.54 8.28 -23.89
N LEU A 91 -34.58 7.50 -23.60
CA LEU A 91 -35.48 6.93 -24.59
C LEU A 91 -36.84 7.59 -24.40
N GLY A 92 -37.16 8.49 -25.32
CA GLY A 92 -38.52 8.97 -25.55
C GLY A 92 -38.60 10.48 -25.80
N VAL A 93 -39.29 10.99 -26.81
CA VAL A 93 -40.21 10.35 -27.77
C VAL A 93 -40.36 11.33 -28.95
N ASN A 94 -40.39 10.83 -30.19
CA ASN A 94 -40.93 11.56 -31.35
C ASN A 94 -42.27 10.90 -31.70
N PHE A 95 -43.37 11.60 -31.48
CA PHE A 95 -44.66 11.43 -32.16
C PHE A 95 -45.31 12.81 -32.26
#